data_AF-A0AB73SZP8-F1
#
_entry.id   AF-A0AB73SZP8-F1
#
_cell.length_a   1.000
_cell.length_b   1.000
_cell.length_c   1.000
_cell.angle_alpha   90.00
_cell.angle_beta   90.00
_cell.angle_gamma   90.00
#
_symmetry.space_group_name_H-M   'P 1'
#
loop_
_entity.id
_entity.type
_entity.pdbx_description
1 polymer ?
#
loop_
_entity_poly.entity_id
_entity_poly.type
_entity_poly.pdbx_seq_one_letter_code
_entity_poly.pdbx_strand_id
1 'polypeptide(L)' 'MESMTKEEMQRFLIKEAQRGSTEIEAYRNLMEILGIEFPNEPKKQKPAE' A
#
# COMPACT_ATOMS: atom_id res chain seq x y z
N MET A 1 15.71 10.81 8.21
CA MET A 1 14.55 10.19 7.53
C MET A 1 13.47 10.09 8.56
N GLU A 2 12.42 10.91 8.44
CA GLU A 2 11.23 10.78 9.29
C GLU A 2 10.45 9.57 8.76
N SER A 3 10.49 8.46 9.48
CA SER A 3 9.69 7.28 9.18
C SER A 3 8.29 7.47 9.73
N MET A 4 7.27 7.31 8.87
CA MET A 4 5.88 7.34 9.29
C MET A 4 5.62 6.24 10.34
N THR A 5 4.96 6.58 11.44
CA THR A 5 4.58 5.65 12.51
C THR A 5 3.41 4.76 12.09
N LYS A 6 3.18 3.66 12.81
CA LYS A 6 2.05 2.75 12.54
C LYS A 6 0.70 3.48 12.64
N GLU A 7 0.57 4.35 13.64
CA GLU A 7 -0.63 5.15 13.89
C GLU A 7 -0.90 6.15 12.75
N GLU A 8 0.14 6.75 12.19
CA GLU A 8 0.00 7.64 11.03
C GLU A 8 -0.41 6.87 9.78
N MET A 9 0.18 5.69 9.52
CA MET A 9 -0.23 4.82 8.41
C MET A 9 -1.70 4.40 8.54
N GLN A 10 -2.12 4.02 9.74
CA GLN A 10 -3.52 3.66 10.00
C GLN A 10 -4.46 4.86 9.76
N ARG A 11 -4.11 6.06 10.25
CA ARG A 11 -4.89 7.28 10.00
C ARG A 11 -4.97 7.62 8.51
N PHE A 12 -3.88 7.42 7.77
CA PHE A 12 -3.84 7.63 6.33
C PHE A 12 -4.84 6.71 5.61
N LEU A 13 -4.76 5.40 5.87
CA LEU A 13 -5.65 4.41 5.25
C LEU A 13 -7.13 4.65 5.59
N ILE A 14 -7.44 5.06 6.83
CA ILE A 14 -8.80 5.44 7.23
C ILE A 14 -9.31 6.62 6.39
N LYS A 15 -8.48 7.64 6.16
CA LYS A 15 -8.86 8.80 5.32
C LYS A 15 -9.09 8.41 3.86
N GLU A 16 -8.26 7.52 3.32
CA GLU A 16 -8.45 7.00 1.96
C GLU A 16 -9.76 6.22 1.82
N ALA A 17 -10.08 5.36 2.81
CA ALA A 17 -11.37 4.66 2.84
C ALA A 17 -12.56 5.64 2.93
N GLN A 18 -12.45 6.71 3.72
CA GLN A 18 -13.48 7.76 3.80
C GLN A 18 -13.64 8.55 2.49
N ARG A 19 -12.59 8.64 1.67
CA ARG A 19 -12.62 9.25 0.34
C ARG A 19 -13.17 8.30 -0.73
N GLY A 20 -13.38 7.02 -0.40
CA GLY A 20 -13.86 6.00 -1.31
C GLY A 20 -12.75 5.31 -2.12
N SER A 21 -11.48 5.45 -1.74
CA SER A 21 -10.39 4.71 -2.35
C SER A 21 -10.58 3.21 -2.09
N THR A 22 -10.26 2.39 -3.08
CA THR A 22 -10.15 0.94 -2.88
C THR A 22 -8.94 0.61 -2.00
N GLU A 23 -8.93 -0.58 -1.40
CA GLU A 23 -7.83 -1.05 -0.56
C GLU A 23 -6.48 -1.00 -1.30
N ILE A 24 -6.45 -1.45 -2.56
CA ILE A 24 -5.23 -1.46 -3.39
C ILE A 24 -4.74 -0.04 -3.68
N GLU A 25 -5.64 0.90 -3.98
CA GLU A 25 -5.27 2.30 -4.21
C GLU A 25 -4.71 2.95 -2.95
N ALA A 26 -5.35 2.72 -1.80
CA ALA A 26 -4.88 3.24 -0.52
C ALA A 26 -3.47 2.73 -0.19
N TYR A 27 -3.19 1.45 -0.44
CA TYR A 27 -1.85 0.89 -0.24
C TYR A 27 -0.82 1.43 -1.24
N ARG A 28 -1.17 1.60 -2.52
CA ARG A 28 -0.27 2.23 -3.51
C ARG A 28 0.10 3.65 -3.10
N ASN A 29 -0.89 4.46 -2.72
CA ASN A 29 -0.68 5.84 -2.28
C ASN A 29 0.20 5.89 -1.02
N LEU A 30 -0.02 4.99 -0.06
CA LEU A 30 0.81 4.89 1.15
C LEU A 30 2.27 4.53 0.81
N MET A 31 2.47 3.55 -0.08
CA MET A 31 3.81 3.10 -0.49
C MET A 31 4.57 4.19 -1.26
N GLU A 32 3.89 4.94 -2.11
CA GLU A 32 4.46 6.10 -2.80
C GLU A 32 4.97 7.17 -1.81
N ILE A 33 4.18 7.47 -0.77
CA ILE A 33 4.58 8.41 0.30
C ILE A 33 5.79 7.89 1.08
N LEU A 34 5.85 6.58 1.32
CA LEU A 34 6.98 5.94 2.00
C LEU A 34 8.22 5.77 1.11
N GLY A 35 8.11 6.09 -0.19
CA GLY A 35 9.19 5.92 -1.16
C GLY A 35 9.55 4.45 -1.41
N ILE A 36 8.60 3.54 -1.22
CA ILE A 36 8.77 2.10 -1.45
C ILE A 36 7.94 1.66 -2.65
N GLU A 37 8.47 0.71 -3.41
CA GLU A 37 7.74 0.15 -4.56
C GLU A 37 6.58 -0.72 -4.08
N PHE A 38 5.43 -0.57 -4.75
CA PHE A 38 4.32 -1.47 -4.54
C PHE A 38 4.71 -2.86 -5.05
N PRO A 39 4.59 -3.92 -4.23
CA PRO A 39 4.94 -5.26 -4.68
C PRO A 39 4.05 -5.62 -5.87
N ASN A 40 4.68 -5.80 -7.03
CA ASN A 40 3.99 -6.39 -8.16
C ASN A 40 3.45 -7.75 -7.70
N GLU A 41 2.15 -8.00 -7.90
CA GLU A 41 1.53 -9.27 -7.55
C GLU A 41 2.46 -10.41 -7.97
N PRO A 42 2.79 -11.36 -7.08
CA PRO A 42 3.55 -12.52 -7.49
C PRO A 42 2.71 -13.20 -8.58
N LYS A 43 3.13 -13.03 -9.84
CA LYS A 43 2.63 -13.84 -10.95
C LYS A 43 2.77 -15.26 -10.44
N LYS A 44 1.63 -15.91 -10.16
CA LYS A 44 1.60 -17.31 -9.73
C LYS A 44 2.59 -18.05 -10.60
N GLN A 45 3.75 -18.43 -10.04
CA GLN A 45 4.71 -19.23 -10.75
C GLN A 45 3.94 -20.50 -11.10
N LYS A 46 3.59 -20.65 -12.38
CA LYS A 46 3.05 -21.91 -12.87
C LYS A 46 4.09 -22.96 -12.49
N PRO A 47 3.69 -24.08 -11.85
CA PRO A 47 4.64 -25.14 -11.57
C PRO A 47 5.26 -25.56 -12.91
N ALA A 48 6.60 -25.59 -12.97
CA ALA A 48 7.32 -26.13 -14.11
C ALA A 48 6.88 -27.59 -14.31
N GLU A 49 6.54 -27.92 -15.55
CA GLU A 49 6.18 -29.26 -16.03
C GLU A 49 7.20 -30.34 -15.67
#